data_AF-K7WNV3-F1
#
_entry.id   AF-K7WNV3-F1
#
_cell.length_a   1.000
_cell.length_b   1.000
_cell.length_c   1.000
_cell.angle_alpha   90.00
_cell.angle_beta   90.00
_cell.angle_gamma   90.00
#
_symmetry.space_group_name_H-M   'P 1'
#
loop_
_entity.id
_entity.type
_entity.pdbx_description
1 polymer ?
#
loop_
_entity_poly.entity_id
_entity_poly.type
_entity_poly.pdbx_seq_one_letter_code
_entity_poly.pdbx_strand_id
1 'polypeptide(L)'
;MINDLPEFERNPINPEEPQDKEFFYPKWHCFCCQDSGLVSQNLVRLIIPNYDNNQDKWVLCQNIGCKASKHWENIPSKNFDTRFTPVICQKLDLKNRGNWHNTVQRQIDIRALTKTMAMPGVPDRTENDNREVQQRKQEAENFDWAAASTAYLGSE
;
A
#
# COMPACT_ATOMS: atom_id res chain seq x y z
N MET A 1 2.19 45.26 -31.75
CA MET A 1 3.09 45.39 -30.59
C MET A 1 2.40 44.71 -29.41
N ILE A 2 2.74 43.44 -29.12
CA ILE A 2 2.10 42.62 -28.05
C ILE A 2 3.16 42.30 -26.96
N ASN A 3 4.22 43.11 -26.85
CA ASN A 3 5.42 42.78 -26.07
C ASN A 3 5.49 43.49 -24.70
N ASP A 4 4.35 43.88 -24.11
CA ASP A 4 4.29 44.51 -22.77
C ASP A 4 3.38 43.71 -21.81
N LEU A 5 3.42 42.38 -21.88
CA LEU A 5 2.76 41.56 -20.87
C LEU A 5 3.73 41.25 -19.72
N PRO A 6 3.35 41.51 -18.46
CA PRO A 6 4.19 41.20 -17.32
C PRO A 6 4.37 39.68 -17.19
N GLU A 7 5.62 39.25 -17.06
CA GLU A 7 5.98 37.87 -16.79
C GLU A 7 5.82 37.60 -15.29
N PHE A 8 4.98 36.63 -14.93
CA PHE A 8 4.75 36.23 -13.54
C PHE A 8 5.49 34.93 -13.23
N GLU A 9 6.09 34.85 -12.04
CA GLU A 9 6.66 33.60 -11.54
C GLU A 9 5.56 32.57 -11.30
N ARG A 10 5.88 31.28 -11.52
CA ARG A 10 4.94 30.18 -11.29
C ARG A 10 4.59 30.12 -9.80
N ASN A 11 3.29 30.14 -9.48
CA ASN A 11 2.78 29.89 -8.13
C ASN A 11 2.06 28.53 -8.07
N PRO A 12 2.79 27.41 -7.96
CA PRO A 12 2.19 26.09 -7.92
C PRO A 12 1.36 25.88 -6.64
N ILE A 13 0.18 25.29 -6.77
CA ILE A 13 -0.72 24.95 -5.64
C ILE A 13 -0.05 24.00 -4.64
N ASN A 14 0.95 23.24 -5.10
CA ASN A 14 1.70 22.32 -4.26
C ASN A 14 3.20 22.60 -4.43
N PRO A 15 3.88 23.21 -3.43
CA PRO A 15 5.33 23.31 -3.43
C PRO A 15 5.92 21.90 -3.57
N GLU A 16 7.01 21.73 -4.31
CA GLU A 16 7.76 20.48 -4.31
C GLU A 16 8.31 20.26 -2.90
N GLU A 17 7.57 19.51 -2.06
CA GLU A 17 8.09 19.07 -0.78
C GLU A 17 9.33 18.19 -1.03
N PRO A 18 10.42 18.39 -0.27
CA PRO A 18 11.56 17.49 -0.33
C PRO A 18 11.06 16.08 -0.06
N GLN A 19 11.08 15.23 -1.09
CA GLN A 19 10.62 13.85 -1.02
C GLN A 19 11.62 12.98 -0.27
N ASP A 20 11.84 13.26 1.00
CA ASP A 20 12.40 12.33 1.96
C ASP A 20 11.34 12.06 3.02
N LYS A 21 10.18 11.55 2.59
CA LYS A 21 9.30 10.82 3.51
C LYS A 21 10.11 9.65 4.05
N GLU A 22 10.55 9.79 5.30
CA GLU A 22 11.17 8.71 6.07
C GLU A 22 10.31 7.45 5.93
N PHE A 23 10.96 6.30 5.73
CA PHE A 23 10.23 5.03 5.69
C PHE A 23 9.48 4.84 7.01
N PHE A 24 8.21 4.47 6.93
CA PHE A 24 7.39 4.27 8.12
C PHE A 24 7.92 3.08 8.90
N TYR A 25 8.56 3.36 10.03
CA TYR A 25 8.84 2.37 11.07
C TYR A 25 7.81 2.54 12.19
N PRO A 26 7.00 1.51 12.51
CA PRO A 26 6.06 1.65 13.60
C PRO A 26 6.80 1.75 14.93
N LYS A 27 6.22 2.49 15.86
CA LYS A 27 6.73 2.65 17.23
C LYS A 27 6.18 1.60 18.19
N TRP A 28 5.86 0.40 17.67
CA TRP A 28 5.26 -0.65 18.49
C TRP A 28 6.24 -1.17 19.53
N HIS A 29 5.77 -1.30 20.77
CA HIS A 29 6.56 -1.90 21.84
C HIS A 29 6.61 -3.42 21.65
N CYS A 30 5.48 -4.02 21.27
CA CYS A 30 5.33 -5.44 21.00
C CYS A 30 4.90 -5.66 19.56
N PHE A 31 5.78 -6.23 18.75
CA PHE A 31 5.51 -6.53 17.36
C PHE A 31 4.60 -7.74 17.19
N CYS A 32 4.59 -8.70 18.11
CA CYS A 32 3.70 -9.87 17.99
C CYS A 32 2.20 -9.51 18.10
N CYS A 33 1.87 -8.43 18.82
CA CYS A 33 0.49 -7.96 18.97
C CYS A 33 0.24 -6.55 18.42
N GLN A 34 1.29 -5.87 17.93
CA GLN A 34 1.20 -4.50 17.41
C GLN A 34 0.57 -3.53 18.43
N ASP A 35 0.92 -3.72 19.71
CA ASP A 35 0.37 -3.04 20.88
C ASP A 35 -1.16 -3.18 21.10
N SER A 36 -1.84 -4.07 20.37
CA SER A 36 -3.27 -4.37 20.60
C SER A 36 -3.53 -5.26 21.81
N GLY A 37 -2.51 -6.00 22.28
CA GLY A 37 -2.63 -7.00 23.34
C GLY A 37 -3.08 -8.39 22.87
N LEU A 38 -3.51 -8.53 21.61
CA LEU A 38 -3.82 -9.82 20.98
C LEU A 38 -2.75 -10.16 19.94
N VAL A 39 -2.29 -11.41 19.90
CA VAL A 39 -1.32 -11.85 18.89
C VAL A 39 -1.96 -11.75 17.50
N SER A 40 -1.25 -11.14 16.55
CA SER A 40 -1.74 -10.95 15.19
C SER A 40 -2.15 -12.29 14.56
N GLN A 41 -3.30 -12.32 13.88
CA GLN A 41 -3.85 -13.53 13.26
C GLN A 41 -2.84 -14.24 12.35
N ASN A 42 -2.06 -13.47 11.57
CA ASN A 42 -1.04 -14.03 10.68
C ASN A 42 0.07 -14.76 11.44
N LEU A 43 0.38 -14.33 12.66
CA LEU A 43 1.37 -14.97 13.53
C LEU A 43 0.79 -16.18 14.26
N VAL A 44 -0.49 -16.13 14.67
CA VAL A 44 -1.20 -17.29 15.23
C VAL A 44 -1.26 -18.42 14.21
N ARG A 45 -1.52 -18.10 12.94
CA ARG A 45 -1.57 -19.08 11.84
C ARG A 45 -0.26 -19.79 11.54
N LEU A 46 0.87 -19.31 12.05
CA LEU A 46 2.14 -20.04 11.98
C LEU A 46 2.18 -21.26 12.90
N ILE A 47 1.31 -21.30 13.91
CA ILE A 47 1.23 -22.36 14.92
C ILE A 47 -0.09 -23.14 14.77
N ILE A 48 -1.19 -22.44 14.43
CA ILE A 48 -2.51 -23.03 14.18
C ILE A 48 -2.93 -22.64 12.75
N PRO A 49 -2.56 -23.42 11.71
CA PRO A 49 -2.71 -23.02 10.31
C PRO A 49 -4.12 -22.58 9.91
N ASN A 50 -5.15 -23.23 10.45
CA ASN A 50 -6.55 -22.96 10.14
C ASN A 50 -7.23 -22.01 11.12
N TYR A 51 -6.46 -21.23 11.90
CA TYR A 51 -7.03 -20.32 12.90
C TYR A 51 -7.98 -19.28 12.29
N ASP A 52 -9.18 -19.21 12.86
CA ASP A 52 -10.25 -18.27 12.52
C ASP A 52 -10.61 -17.43 13.74
N ASN A 53 -10.39 -16.11 13.65
CA ASN A 53 -10.62 -15.18 14.75
C ASN A 53 -12.10 -15.01 15.15
N ASN A 54 -13.03 -15.48 14.31
CA ASN A 54 -14.46 -15.45 14.57
C ASN A 54 -14.97 -16.71 15.30
N GLN A 55 -14.23 -17.82 15.20
CA GLN A 55 -14.65 -19.13 15.72
C GLN A 55 -13.76 -19.60 16.86
N ASP A 56 -12.47 -19.28 16.80
CA ASP A 56 -11.48 -19.68 17.77
C ASP A 56 -11.32 -18.67 18.91
N LYS A 57 -10.76 -19.16 20.02
CA LYS A 57 -10.41 -18.32 21.17
C LYS A 57 -9.29 -17.35 20.81
N TRP A 58 -9.41 -16.11 21.31
CA TRP A 58 -8.39 -15.10 21.07
C TRP A 58 -7.07 -15.43 21.75
N VAL A 59 -5.97 -15.11 21.08
CA VAL A 59 -4.63 -15.37 21.62
C VAL A 59 -4.11 -14.11 22.31
N LEU A 60 -4.06 -14.13 23.65
CA LEU A 60 -3.46 -13.03 24.41
C LEU A 60 -1.95 -12.97 24.21
N CYS A 61 -1.43 -11.76 24.05
CA CYS A 61 0.00 -11.51 24.06
C CYS A 61 0.55 -11.66 25.47
N GLN A 62 1.40 -12.67 25.66
CA GLN A 62 2.12 -12.90 26.92
C GLN A 62 3.61 -12.55 26.81
N ASN A 63 4.00 -11.77 25.80
CA ASN A 63 5.41 -11.37 25.63
C ASN A 63 5.90 -10.59 26.86
N ILE A 64 7.11 -10.92 27.32
CA ILE A 64 7.70 -10.29 28.51
C ILE A 64 7.92 -8.81 28.22
N GLY A 65 7.46 -7.94 29.12
CA GLY A 65 7.52 -6.48 28.94
C GLY A 65 6.35 -5.89 28.15
N CYS A 66 5.48 -6.72 27.58
CA CYS A 66 4.28 -6.24 26.92
C CYS A 66 3.18 -5.87 27.91
N LYS A 67 2.73 -4.61 27.89
CA LYS A 67 1.63 -4.13 28.75
C LYS A 67 0.28 -4.04 28.02
N ALA A 68 0.25 -4.31 26.72
CA ALA A 68 -0.95 -4.17 25.91
C ALA A 68 -2.04 -5.21 26.25
N SER A 69 -1.66 -6.38 26.78
CA SER A 69 -2.62 -7.39 27.25
C SER A 69 -3.51 -6.90 28.39
N LYS A 70 -3.09 -5.86 29.13
CA LYS A 70 -3.88 -5.24 30.19
C LYS A 70 -5.24 -4.71 29.72
N HIS A 71 -5.35 -4.33 28.45
CA HIS A 71 -6.62 -3.89 27.85
C HIS A 71 -7.72 -4.95 27.89
N TRP A 72 -7.32 -6.21 28.09
CA TRP A 72 -8.20 -7.37 28.04
C TRP A 72 -8.43 -8.02 29.42
N GLU A 73 -7.93 -7.42 30.51
CA GLU A 73 -8.01 -7.98 31.87
C GLU A 73 -9.45 -8.19 32.37
N ASN A 74 -10.41 -7.39 31.90
CA ASN A 74 -11.82 -7.50 32.28
C ASN A 74 -12.57 -8.60 31.52
N ILE A 75 -11.93 -9.27 30.56
CA ILE A 75 -12.56 -10.36 29.80
C ILE A 75 -12.30 -11.70 30.49
N PRO A 76 -13.31 -12.58 30.63
CA PRO A 76 -13.13 -13.91 31.20
C PRO A 76 -12.05 -14.74 30.48
N SER A 77 -11.20 -15.41 31.27
CA SER A 77 -10.10 -16.25 30.77
C SER A 77 -10.52 -17.35 29.79
N LYS A 78 -11.77 -17.82 29.86
CA LYS A 78 -12.34 -18.83 28.96
C LYS A 78 -12.34 -18.41 27.47
N ASN A 79 -12.32 -17.11 27.20
CA ASN A 79 -12.30 -16.55 25.84
C ASN A 79 -10.90 -16.54 25.21
N PHE A 80 -9.87 -16.88 25.99
CA PHE A 80 -8.49 -16.81 25.56
C PHE A 80 -7.84 -18.19 25.41
N ASP A 81 -7.00 -18.32 24.39
CA ASP A 81 -6.13 -19.48 24.21
C ASP A 81 -4.84 -19.28 25.02
N THR A 82 -4.66 -20.12 26.04
CA THR A 82 -3.51 -20.05 26.95
C THR A 82 -2.28 -20.82 26.47
N ARG A 83 -2.38 -21.53 25.33
CA ARG A 83 -1.26 -22.32 24.77
C ARG A 83 -0.10 -21.45 24.29
N PHE A 84 -0.35 -20.18 23.98
CA PHE A 84 0.68 -19.22 23.57
C PHE A 84 1.44 -18.69 24.77
N THR A 85 2.41 -19.48 25.22
CA THR A 85 3.30 -19.12 26.33
C THR A 85 4.10 -17.83 26.05
N PRO A 86 4.67 -17.19 27.08
CA PRO A 86 5.53 -16.02 26.91
C PRO A 86 6.68 -16.24 25.92
N VAL A 87 7.30 -17.42 25.93
CA VAL A 87 8.39 -17.80 25.03
C VAL A 87 7.92 -17.86 23.58
N ILE A 88 6.71 -18.37 23.33
CA ILE A 88 6.12 -18.37 21.99
C ILE A 88 5.89 -16.93 21.53
N CYS A 89 5.30 -16.09 22.38
CA CYS A 89 5.07 -14.68 22.05
C CYS A 89 6.37 -13.93 21.73
N GLN A 90 7.45 -14.19 22.48
CA GLN A 90 8.77 -13.60 22.21
C GLN A 90 9.34 -14.04 20.86
N LYS A 91 9.21 -15.33 20.50
CA LYS A 91 9.64 -15.82 19.17
C LYS A 91 8.83 -15.17 18.04
N LEU A 92 7.52 -15.03 18.22
CA LEU A 92 6.64 -14.35 17.25
C LEU A 92 6.97 -12.86 17.13
N ASP A 93 7.35 -12.21 18.25
CA ASP A 93 7.78 -10.81 18.28
C ASP A 93 9.04 -10.61 17.42
N LEU A 94 10.08 -11.39 17.67
CA LEU A 94 11.32 -11.36 16.89
C LEU A 94 11.06 -11.63 15.40
N LYS A 95 10.22 -12.63 15.10
CA LYS A 95 9.86 -12.96 13.72
C LYS A 95 9.15 -11.79 13.03
N ASN A 96 8.21 -11.15 13.73
CA ASN A 96 7.47 -10.04 13.13
C ASN A 96 8.30 -8.77 13.01
N ARG A 97 9.26 -8.52 13.91
CA ARG A 97 10.29 -7.48 13.73
C ARG A 97 11.09 -7.71 12.45
N GLY A 98 11.56 -8.95 12.23
CA GLY A 98 12.27 -9.32 11.01
C GLY A 98 11.43 -9.15 9.75
N ASN A 99 10.17 -9.60 9.78
CA ASN A 99 9.24 -9.38 8.67
C ASN A 99 9.09 -7.90 8.34
N TRP A 100 9.01 -7.05 9.37
CA TRP A 100 8.80 -5.63 9.16
C TRP A 100 10.04 -4.89 8.66
N HIS A 101 11.21 -5.28 9.17
CA HIS A 101 12.48 -4.85 8.60
C HIS A 101 12.57 -5.19 7.10
N ASN A 102 12.22 -6.43 6.72
CA ASN A 102 12.22 -6.86 5.32
C ASN A 102 11.22 -6.09 4.45
N THR A 103 10.02 -5.80 4.97
CA THR A 103 9.05 -5.01 4.21
C THR A 103 9.54 -3.59 3.99
N VAL A 104 10.13 -2.96 5.01
CA VAL A 104 10.71 -1.62 4.86
C VAL A 104 11.86 -1.65 3.86
N GLN A 105 12.77 -2.62 3.94
CA GLN A 105 13.86 -2.78 2.97
C GLN A 105 13.32 -2.92 1.54
N ARG A 106 12.28 -3.74 1.35
CA ARG A 106 11.66 -3.90 0.03
C ARG A 106 11.03 -2.59 -0.48
N GLN A 107 10.45 -1.78 0.40
CA GLN A 107 9.95 -0.45 0.02
C GLN A 107 11.09 0.49 -0.39
N ILE A 108 12.24 0.43 0.31
CA ILE A 108 13.46 1.16 -0.06
C ILE A 108 13.89 0.76 -1.46
N ASP A 109 14.02 -0.54 -1.72
CA ASP A 109 14.49 -1.07 -3.00
C ASP A 109 13.55 -0.70 -4.14
N ILE A 110 12.23 -0.82 -3.94
CA ILE A 110 11.21 -0.41 -4.92
C ILE A 110 11.35 1.09 -5.21
N ARG A 111 11.52 1.94 -4.19
CA ARG A 111 11.66 3.39 -4.39
C ARG A 111 12.94 3.75 -5.15
N ALA A 112 14.04 3.06 -4.86
CA ALA A 112 15.29 3.21 -5.60
C ALA A 112 15.12 2.79 -7.06
N LEU A 113 14.48 1.64 -7.30
CA LEU A 113 14.14 1.16 -8.64
C LEU A 113 13.25 2.17 -9.38
N THR A 114 12.18 2.67 -8.78
CA THR A 114 11.30 3.67 -9.40
C THR A 114 12.03 4.98 -9.73
N LYS A 115 13.00 5.40 -8.92
CA LYS A 115 13.86 6.56 -9.27
C LYS A 115 14.71 6.29 -10.51
N THR A 116 15.23 5.06 -10.67
CA THR A 116 16.03 4.66 -11.84
C THR A 116 15.19 4.31 -13.07
N MET A 117 13.96 3.81 -12.85
CA MET A 117 13.00 3.40 -13.86
C MET A 117 11.98 4.50 -14.17
N ALA A 118 12.13 5.70 -13.59
CA ALA A 118 11.38 6.87 -14.00
C ALA A 118 11.53 6.93 -15.52
N MET A 119 10.43 6.61 -16.23
CA MET A 119 10.45 6.54 -17.68
C MET A 119 11.07 7.84 -18.16
N PRO A 120 12.01 7.81 -19.13
CA PRO A 120 12.41 9.03 -19.79
C PRO A 120 11.11 9.75 -20.12
N GLY A 121 10.94 10.97 -19.61
CA GLY A 121 9.72 11.74 -19.82
C GLY A 121 9.34 11.61 -21.29
N VAL A 122 8.05 11.39 -21.57
CA VAL A 122 7.55 11.14 -22.93
C VAL A 122 8.36 12.00 -23.87
N PRO A 123 9.21 11.43 -24.75
CA PRO A 123 10.03 12.24 -25.61
C PRO A 123 9.10 13.20 -26.33
N ASP A 124 9.53 14.47 -26.49
CA ASP A 124 8.73 15.44 -27.21
C ASP A 124 8.22 14.81 -28.49
N ARG A 125 6.90 14.92 -28.71
CA ARG A 125 6.23 14.25 -29.83
C ARG A 125 7.02 14.51 -31.10
N THR A 126 7.43 13.44 -31.75
CA THR A 126 8.08 13.55 -33.04
C THR A 126 7.07 14.03 -34.07
N GLU A 127 7.56 14.57 -35.18
CA GLU A 127 6.70 14.99 -36.29
C GLU A 127 5.88 13.81 -36.84
N ASN A 128 6.41 12.58 -36.76
CA ASN A 128 5.69 11.36 -37.11
C ASN A 128 4.53 11.05 -36.13
N ASP A 129 4.74 11.25 -34.83
CA ASP A 129 3.69 11.05 -33.82
C ASP A 129 2.54 12.04 -34.01
N ASN A 130 2.87 13.30 -34.34
CA ASN A 130 1.87 14.32 -34.65
C ASN A 130 1.07 13.96 -35.90
N ARG A 131 1.73 13.43 -36.93
CA ARG A 131 1.07 12.95 -38.15
C ARG A 131 0.14 11.78 -37.88
N GLU A 132 0.57 10.80 -37.08
CA GLU A 132 -0.27 9.65 -36.72
C GLU A 132 -1.50 10.10 -35.91
N VAL A 133 -1.33 11.02 -34.97
CA VAL A 133 -2.44 11.58 -34.18
C VAL A 133 -3.44 12.31 -35.09
N GLN A 134 -2.96 13.11 -36.05
CA GLN A 134 -3.85 13.78 -37.01
C GLN A 134 -4.58 12.80 -37.91
N GLN A 135 -3.90 11.76 -38.38
CA GLN A 135 -4.50 10.73 -39.22
C GLN A 135 -5.58 9.95 -38.46
N ARG A 136 -5.29 9.47 -37.25
CA ARG A 136 -6.28 8.78 -36.41
C ARG A 136 -7.46 9.67 -36.04
N LYS A 137 -7.23 10.97 -35.86
CA LYS A 137 -8.30 11.96 -35.63
C LYS A 137 -9.20 12.08 -36.86
N GLN A 138 -8.64 12.20 -38.06
CA GLN A 138 -9.42 12.23 -39.30
C GLN A 138 -10.18 10.93 -39.55
N GLU A 139 -9.55 9.78 -39.29
CA GLU A 139 -10.20 8.48 -39.40
C GLU A 139 -11.38 8.36 -38.44
N ALA A 140 -11.23 8.82 -37.19
CA ALA A 140 -12.31 8.84 -36.21
C ALA A 140 -13.42 9.85 -36.55
N GLU A 141 -13.08 11.03 -37.07
CA GLU A 141 -14.06 12.03 -37.51
C GLU A 141 -14.86 11.57 -38.74
N ASN A 142 -14.22 10.80 -39.63
CA ASN A 142 -14.85 10.24 -40.84
C ASN A 142 -15.53 8.88 -40.58
N PHE A 143 -15.36 8.29 -39.40
CA PHE A 143 -15.94 7.00 -39.07
C PHE A 143 -17.45 7.12 -38.83
N ASP A 144 -18.24 6.25 -39.45
CA ASP A 144 -19.69 6.21 -39.25
C ASP A 144 -20.02 5.52 -37.92
N TRP A 145 -19.98 6.32 -36.86
CA TRP A 145 -20.30 5.89 -35.50
C TRP A 145 -21.73 5.39 -35.34
N ALA A 146 -22.68 5.88 -36.16
CA ALA A 146 -24.08 5.48 -36.08
C ALA A 146 -24.29 4.07 -36.65
N ALA A 147 -23.68 3.77 -37.81
CA ALA A 147 -23.67 2.42 -38.38
C ALA A 147 -22.94 1.42 -37.47
N ALA A 148 -21.79 1.82 -36.91
CA ALA A 148 -21.03 0.97 -35.99
C ALA A 148 -21.79 0.67 -34.68
N SER A 149 -22.48 1.67 -34.12
CA SER A 149 -23.33 1.50 -32.93
C SER A 149 -24.51 0.57 -33.20
N THR A 150 -25.14 0.70 -34.37
CA THR A 150 -26.27 -0.16 -34.79
C THR A 150 -25.82 -1.61 -34.99
N ALA A 151 -24.65 -1.82 -35.60
CA ALA A 151 -24.06 -3.15 -35.78
C ALA A 151 -23.65 -3.82 -34.46
N TYR A 152 -23.21 -3.03 -33.46
CA TYR A 152 -22.74 -3.55 -32.17
C TYR A 152 -23.90 -3.86 -31.21
N LEU A 153 -24.95 -3.05 -31.20
CA LEU A 153 -26.10 -3.22 -30.30
C LEU A 153 -27.18 -4.17 -30.86
N GLY A 154 -27.08 -4.53 -32.14
CA GLY A 154 -28.09 -5.32 -32.84
C GLY A 154 -29.29 -4.45 -33.21
N SER A 155 -29.72 -4.53 -34.47
CA SER A 155 -30.98 -3.92 -34.91
C SER A 155 -32.15 -4.64 -34.25
N GLU A 156 -32.95 -3.92 -33.46
CA GLU A 156 -34.29 -4.38 -33.07
C GLU A 156 -35.17 -4.65 -34.30
#